data_AF-A0A0N0BFD7-F1
#
_entry.id   AF-A0A0N0BFD7-F1
#
_cell.length_a   1.000
_cell.length_b   1.000
_cell.length_c   1.000
_cell.angle_alpha   90.00
_cell.angle_beta   90.00
_cell.angle_gamma   90.00
#
_symmetry.space_group_name_H-M   'P 1'
#
loop_
_entity.id
_entity.type
_entity.pdbx_description
1 polymer ?
#
loop_
_entity_poly.entity_id
_entity_poly.type
_entity_poly.pdbx_seq_one_letter_code
_entity_poly.pdbx_strand_id
1 'polypeptide(L)'
;MMQSIYWTGRLLSRAIWNGLSNYTACGDPNVNKRREASFISAVCGFPKDFTRGRIRKGQFGDAAWFSAKFKTVEVIGVADGVGGWRHYGIDPGEFSSFLMRTCERLVSMGRFTPSEPAGLLARSYYELLESKQPILGSSTACVIVLNKETSSIYAANIGDSGFVVVRKGEVVHRSSEQQHYFNTPFQSHLQDILV
;
A
#
# COMPACT_ATOMS: atom_id res chain seq x y z
N MET A 1 35.87 -43.95 17.53
CA MET A 1 36.20 -42.51 17.38
C MET A 1 36.41 -42.27 15.88
N MET A 2 35.34 -42.25 15.07
CA MET A 2 34.63 -41.07 14.55
C MET A 2 35.52 -40.02 13.89
N GLN A 3 35.41 -39.90 12.56
CA GLN A 3 35.47 -38.72 11.67
C GLN A 3 36.07 -39.18 10.32
N SER A 4 35.58 -38.89 9.11
CA SER A 4 34.34 -38.29 8.64
C SER A 4 34.38 -38.37 7.10
N ILE A 5 33.33 -38.90 6.49
CA ILE A 5 33.15 -39.10 5.05
C ILE A 5 32.47 -37.83 4.50
N TYR A 6 33.22 -36.85 3.97
CA TYR A 6 32.61 -35.64 3.38
C TYR A 6 33.36 -35.04 2.18
N TRP A 7 33.91 -35.86 1.28
CA TRP A 7 34.58 -35.32 0.08
C TRP A 7 34.12 -35.84 -1.29
N THR A 8 33.13 -36.74 -1.35
CA THR A 8 32.63 -37.28 -2.64
C THR A 8 31.23 -36.76 -3.07
N GLY A 9 30.61 -35.86 -2.30
CA GLY A 9 29.23 -35.41 -2.54
C GLY A 9 29.02 -34.33 -3.62
N ARG A 10 30.07 -33.70 -4.17
CA ARG A 10 29.92 -32.55 -5.10
C ARG A 10 30.01 -32.87 -6.59
N LEU A 11 30.38 -34.09 -6.97
CA LEU A 11 30.48 -34.47 -8.39
C LEU A 11 29.28 -35.30 -8.89
N LEU A 12 28.57 -36.01 -8.02
CA LEU A 12 27.40 -36.80 -8.43
C LEU A 12 26.12 -35.96 -8.66
N SER A 13 26.01 -34.75 -8.10
CA SER A 13 24.77 -33.96 -8.25
C SER A 13 24.61 -33.32 -9.64
N ARG A 14 25.72 -33.09 -10.36
CA ARG A 14 25.69 -32.48 -11.70
C ARG A 14 25.37 -33.47 -12.81
N ALA A 15 25.65 -34.76 -12.62
CA ALA A 15 25.40 -35.79 -13.62
C ALA A 15 23.93 -36.24 -13.67
N ILE A 16 23.22 -36.20 -12.54
CA ILE A 16 21.80 -36.60 -12.46
C ILE A 16 20.89 -35.50 -13.03
N TRP A 17 21.27 -34.22 -12.88
CA TRP A 17 20.44 -33.10 -13.34
C TRP A 17 20.34 -32.99 -14.88
N ASN A 18 21.39 -33.38 -15.60
CA ASN A 18 21.37 -33.40 -17.07
C ASN A 18 20.70 -34.67 -17.64
N GLY A 19 20.56 -35.74 -16.84
CA GLY A 19 20.01 -37.02 -17.28
C GLY A 19 18.48 -37.11 -17.26
N LEU A 20 17.79 -36.29 -16.46
CA LEU A 20 16.32 -36.23 -16.46
C LEU A 20 15.73 -35.24 -17.46
N SER A 21 16.55 -34.46 -18.18
CA SER A 21 16.07 -33.42 -19.08
C SER A 21 15.56 -33.93 -20.44
N ASN A 22 15.50 -35.24 -20.70
CA ASN A 22 15.25 -35.78 -22.05
C ASN A 22 14.20 -36.91 -22.17
N TYR A 23 13.34 -37.13 -21.18
CA TYR A 23 12.23 -38.10 -21.34
C TYR A 23 10.92 -37.61 -20.72
N THR A 24 10.27 -36.66 -21.42
CA THR A 24 8.80 -36.59 -21.57
C THR A 24 8.47 -35.57 -22.68
N ALA A 25 8.52 -36.05 -23.92
CA ALA A 25 7.79 -35.42 -25.01
C ALA A 25 6.30 -35.75 -24.86
N CYS A 26 5.59 -34.95 -24.07
CA CYS A 26 4.15 -34.78 -24.16
C CYS A 26 3.91 -33.28 -24.19
N GLY A 27 3.44 -32.77 -25.33
CA GLY A 27 3.23 -31.34 -25.53
C GLY A 27 2.28 -30.78 -24.48
N ASP A 28 2.79 -29.88 -23.63
CA ASP A 28 1.98 -29.08 -22.74
C ASP A 28 1.69 -27.75 -23.44
N PRO A 29 0.43 -27.43 -23.82
CA PRO A 29 0.07 -26.16 -24.41
C PRO A 29 -0.04 -25.10 -23.30
N ASN A 30 1.00 -24.91 -22.50
CA ASN A 30 1.02 -23.90 -21.44
C ASN A 30 1.75 -22.64 -21.91
N VAL A 31 0.98 -21.87 -22.70
CA VAL A 31 0.79 -20.42 -22.56
C VAL A 31 2.01 -19.68 -21.99
N ASN A 32 2.57 -18.77 -22.80
CA ASN A 32 3.31 -17.59 -22.34
C ASN A 32 2.54 -16.91 -21.20
N LYS A 33 2.69 -17.38 -19.95
CA LYS A 33 2.01 -16.82 -18.79
C LYS A 33 2.77 -15.55 -18.48
N ARG A 34 2.39 -14.47 -19.17
CA ARG A 34 2.85 -13.11 -18.94
C ARG A 34 2.85 -12.93 -17.42
N ARG A 35 4.01 -12.69 -16.80
CA ARG A 35 4.11 -12.50 -15.35
C ARG A 35 3.11 -11.41 -14.97
N GLU A 36 2.09 -11.78 -14.21
CA GLU A 36 1.04 -10.87 -13.79
C GLU A 36 1.68 -9.79 -12.90
N ALA A 37 1.43 -8.52 -13.22
CA ALA A 37 1.92 -7.43 -12.38
C ALA A 37 1.32 -7.58 -10.98
N SER A 38 2.11 -7.43 -9.92
CA SER A 38 1.62 -7.47 -8.54
C SER A 38 2.46 -6.54 -7.69
N PHE A 39 1.89 -6.04 -6.60
CA PHE A 39 2.65 -5.32 -5.60
C PHE A 39 3.43 -6.30 -4.73
N ILE A 40 4.74 -6.07 -4.66
CA ILE A 40 5.57 -6.51 -3.55
C ILE A 40 5.67 -5.30 -2.62
N SER A 41 4.97 -5.35 -1.49
CA SER A 41 4.90 -4.24 -0.56
C SER A 41 5.76 -4.50 0.67
N ALA A 42 6.45 -3.46 1.12
CA ALA A 42 7.11 -3.37 2.41
C ALA A 42 6.75 -2.01 3.01
N VAL A 43 6.63 -1.95 4.33
CA VAL A 43 6.28 -0.71 5.03
C VAL A 43 7.28 -0.47 6.15
N CYS A 44 7.79 0.76 6.22
CA CYS A 44 8.68 1.24 7.26
C CYS A 44 8.15 2.59 7.75
N GLY A 45 8.24 2.84 9.04
CA GLY A 45 7.83 4.09 9.65
C GLY A 45 8.62 4.37 10.92
N PHE A 46 8.90 5.64 11.18
CA PHE A 46 9.60 6.12 12.37
C PHE A 46 8.65 7.01 13.18
N PRO A 47 7.99 6.48 14.23
CA PRO A 47 7.10 7.29 15.04
C PRO A 47 7.88 8.39 15.76
N LYS A 48 7.31 9.60 15.81
CA LYS A 48 7.92 10.76 16.51
C LYS A 48 8.12 10.49 18.00
N ASP A 49 7.23 9.70 18.62
CA ASP A 49 7.31 9.26 20.01
C ASP A 49 7.29 7.73 20.11
N PHE A 50 8.44 7.12 20.43
CA PHE A 50 8.55 5.68 20.66
C PHE A 50 7.97 5.24 22.02
N THR A 51 7.82 6.17 22.97
CA THR A 51 7.65 5.85 24.39
C THR A 51 6.22 5.59 24.84
N ARG A 52 5.19 5.81 24.00
CA ARG A 52 3.78 5.78 24.46
C ARG A 52 2.78 5.04 23.55
N GLY A 53 3.18 4.53 22.39
CA GLY A 53 2.25 3.93 21.42
C GLY A 53 2.08 2.42 21.59
N ARG A 54 0.84 1.92 21.71
CA ARG A 54 0.54 0.51 21.41
C ARG A 54 0.80 0.29 19.92
N ILE A 55 1.58 -0.72 19.57
CA ILE A 55 1.76 -1.13 18.18
C ILE A 55 0.41 -1.60 17.65
N ARG A 56 -0.14 -0.87 16.68
CA ARG A 56 -1.38 -1.22 15.98
C ARG A 56 -0.99 -1.61 14.55
N LYS A 57 -1.47 -2.76 14.07
CA LYS A 57 -1.27 -3.15 12.67
C LYS A 57 -1.82 -2.05 11.76
N GLY A 58 -1.05 -1.68 10.75
CA GLY A 58 -1.43 -0.61 9.80
C GLY A 58 -1.16 0.81 10.31
N GLN A 59 -0.41 1.00 11.39
CA GLN A 59 -0.16 2.33 11.97
C GLN A 59 1.27 2.47 12.53
N PHE A 60 1.88 3.64 12.31
CA PHE A 60 3.15 4.08 12.88
C PHE A 60 3.01 5.53 13.38
N GLY A 61 2.74 5.71 14.68
CA GLY A 61 2.44 7.03 15.23
C GLY A 61 1.17 7.61 14.61
N ASP A 62 1.28 8.80 14.00
CA ASP A 62 0.18 9.47 13.29
C ASP A 62 -0.05 8.93 11.89
N ALA A 63 0.91 8.19 11.34
CA ALA A 63 0.80 7.64 10.01
C ALA A 63 0.06 6.31 10.04
N ALA A 64 -0.80 6.09 9.07
CA ALA A 64 -1.49 4.83 8.85
C ALA A 64 -1.29 4.36 7.41
N TRP A 65 -1.43 3.06 7.19
CA TRP A 65 -1.33 2.45 5.89
C TRP A 65 -2.25 1.23 5.77
N PHE A 66 -2.59 0.88 4.53
CA PHE A 66 -3.25 -0.39 4.23
C PHE A 66 -2.75 -1.00 2.92
N SER A 67 -3.00 -2.29 2.77
CA SER A 67 -2.81 -3.03 1.52
C SER A 67 -3.94 -4.04 1.39
N ALA A 68 -4.73 -3.96 0.33
CA ALA A 68 -5.87 -4.82 0.07
C ALA A 68 -5.84 -5.37 -1.36
N LYS A 69 -6.48 -6.52 -1.57
CA LYS A 69 -6.62 -7.14 -2.89
C LYS A 69 -8.08 -7.48 -3.14
N PHE A 70 -8.55 -7.24 -4.36
CA PHE A 70 -9.88 -7.63 -4.81
C PHE A 70 -9.80 -8.10 -6.26
N LYS A 71 -10.04 -9.41 -6.50
CA LYS A 71 -9.91 -10.04 -7.81
C LYS A 71 -8.53 -9.75 -8.45
N THR A 72 -8.53 -9.07 -9.60
CA THR A 72 -7.36 -8.67 -10.37
C THR A 72 -6.85 -7.27 -10.02
N VAL A 73 -7.33 -6.70 -8.90
CA VAL A 73 -6.95 -5.37 -8.43
C VAL A 73 -6.21 -5.47 -7.10
N GLU A 74 -5.13 -4.71 -6.98
CA GLU A 74 -4.39 -4.54 -5.73
C GLU A 74 -4.37 -3.05 -5.38
N VAL A 75 -4.59 -2.72 -4.11
CA VAL A 75 -4.70 -1.34 -3.63
C VAL A 75 -3.81 -1.16 -2.42
N ILE A 76 -3.03 -0.09 -2.41
CA ILE A 76 -2.24 0.34 -1.26
C ILE A 76 -2.59 1.79 -0.95
N GLY A 77 -2.50 2.16 0.32
CA GLY A 77 -2.69 3.55 0.70
C GLY A 77 -1.94 3.90 1.97
N VAL A 78 -1.64 5.18 2.09
CA VAL A 78 -1.02 5.82 3.25
C VAL A 78 -1.78 7.09 3.61
N ALA A 79 -1.78 7.44 4.88
CA ALA A 79 -2.30 8.70 5.39
C ALA A 79 -1.43 9.15 6.57
N ASP A 80 -1.16 10.45 6.67
CA ASP A 80 -0.42 11.03 7.80
C ASP A 80 -1.30 12.01 8.56
N GLY A 81 -1.59 11.68 9.82
CA GLY A 81 -2.41 12.51 10.71
C GLY A 81 -1.72 13.84 11.02
N VAL A 82 -2.48 14.93 10.95
CA VAL A 82 -1.93 16.27 11.14
C VAL A 82 -1.58 16.49 12.61
N GLY A 83 -0.28 16.57 12.90
CA GLY A 83 0.23 16.61 14.27
C GLY A 83 -0.30 17.76 15.14
N GLY A 84 -0.74 18.87 14.52
CA GLY A 84 -1.27 20.05 15.23
C GLY A 84 -2.49 19.77 16.11
N TRP A 85 -3.27 18.72 15.80
CA TRP A 85 -4.43 18.31 16.59
C TRP A 85 -4.08 17.91 18.04
N ARG A 86 -2.82 17.51 18.29
CA ARG A 86 -2.35 17.20 19.65
C ARG A 86 -2.46 18.38 20.62
N HIS A 87 -2.33 19.62 20.13
CA HIS A 87 -2.48 20.80 20.98
C HIS A 87 -3.90 20.95 21.55
N TYR A 88 -4.87 20.29 20.92
CA TYR A 88 -6.26 20.23 21.34
C TYR A 88 -6.60 18.93 22.09
N GLY A 89 -5.59 18.11 22.43
CA GLY A 89 -5.79 16.82 23.09
C GLY A 89 -6.36 15.73 22.18
N ILE A 90 -6.36 15.93 20.86
CA ILE A 90 -6.87 14.99 19.86
C ILE A 90 -5.70 14.17 19.31
N ASP A 91 -5.85 12.85 19.21
CA ASP A 91 -4.85 11.95 18.64
C ASP A 91 -4.93 11.98 17.09
N PRO A 92 -3.92 12.53 16.38
CA PRO A 92 -3.95 12.62 14.92
C PRO A 92 -3.97 11.25 14.24
N GLY A 93 -3.43 10.22 14.91
CA GLY A 93 -3.40 8.86 14.38
C GLY A 93 -4.78 8.20 14.30
N GLU A 94 -5.79 8.68 15.04
CA GLU A 94 -7.14 8.13 14.95
C GLU A 94 -7.79 8.44 13.60
N PHE A 95 -7.63 9.67 13.10
CA PHE A 95 -8.20 10.10 11.82
C PHE A 95 -7.56 9.34 10.65
N SER A 96 -6.23 9.31 10.57
CA SER A 96 -5.50 8.59 9.51
C SER A 96 -5.77 7.08 9.57
N SER A 97 -5.77 6.49 10.77
CA SER A 97 -6.07 5.06 10.95
C SER A 97 -7.49 4.72 10.55
N PHE A 98 -8.49 5.57 10.83
CA PHE A 98 -9.85 5.32 10.41
C PHE A 98 -9.96 5.30 8.88
N LEU A 99 -9.40 6.31 8.22
CA LEU A 99 -9.42 6.40 6.76
C LEU A 99 -8.81 5.15 6.10
N MET A 100 -7.62 4.74 6.52
CA MET A 100 -6.94 3.60 5.90
C MET A 100 -7.66 2.28 6.15
N ARG A 101 -8.23 2.05 7.35
CA ARG A 101 -9.00 0.84 7.66
C ARG A 101 -10.31 0.77 6.88
N THR A 102 -11.00 1.89 6.74
CA THR A 102 -12.24 1.96 5.98
C THR A 102 -11.97 1.73 4.50
N CYS A 103 -10.92 2.32 3.93
CA CYS A 103 -10.46 2.00 2.57
C CYS A 103 -10.15 0.50 2.39
N GLU A 104 -9.38 -0.11 3.31
CA GLU A 104 -9.06 -1.55 3.28
C GLU A 104 -10.34 -2.40 3.24
N ARG A 105 -11.31 -2.07 4.11
CA ARG A 105 -12.59 -2.75 4.18
C ARG A 105 -13.41 -2.59 2.90
N LEU A 106 -13.52 -1.36 2.38
CA LEU A 106 -14.25 -1.08 1.14
C LEU A 106 -13.67 -1.82 -0.07
N VAL A 107 -12.33 -1.86 -0.19
CA VAL A 107 -11.64 -2.63 -1.24
C VAL A 107 -11.92 -4.12 -1.08
N SER A 108 -11.75 -4.66 0.12
CA SER A 108 -11.95 -6.09 0.40
C SER A 108 -13.38 -6.56 0.11
N MET A 109 -14.37 -5.67 0.30
CA MET A 109 -15.78 -5.91 -0.01
C MET A 109 -16.14 -5.64 -1.49
N GLY A 110 -15.20 -5.17 -2.32
CA GLY A 110 -15.48 -4.77 -3.70
C GLY A 110 -16.36 -3.53 -3.83
N ARG A 111 -16.46 -2.71 -2.77
CA ARG A 111 -17.28 -1.48 -2.73
C ARG A 111 -16.48 -0.25 -3.17
N PHE A 112 -15.76 -0.37 -4.27
CA PHE A 112 -14.93 0.70 -4.86
C PHE A 112 -14.87 0.56 -6.38
N THR A 113 -14.51 1.64 -7.07
CA THR A 113 -14.28 1.64 -8.51
C THR A 113 -12.76 1.69 -8.75
N PRO A 114 -12.14 0.68 -9.37
CA PRO A 114 -10.68 0.62 -9.52
C PRO A 114 -10.04 1.81 -10.25
N SER A 115 -10.75 2.41 -11.21
CA SER A 115 -10.29 3.58 -11.95
C SER A 115 -10.49 4.92 -11.21
N GLU A 116 -11.14 4.92 -10.05
CA GLU A 116 -11.53 6.12 -9.31
C GLU A 116 -11.10 6.06 -7.83
N PRO A 117 -9.78 6.05 -7.55
CA PRO A 117 -9.27 6.00 -6.17
C PRO A 117 -9.70 7.21 -5.31
N ALA A 118 -10.01 8.36 -5.92
CA ALA A 118 -10.57 9.50 -5.21
C ALA A 118 -11.96 9.19 -4.61
N GLY A 119 -12.77 8.40 -5.33
CA GLY A 119 -14.06 7.93 -4.82
C GLY A 119 -13.93 6.98 -3.63
N LEU A 120 -12.85 6.19 -3.57
CA LEU A 120 -12.55 5.35 -2.41
C LEU A 120 -12.24 6.21 -1.17
N LEU A 121 -11.40 7.24 -1.32
CA LEU A 121 -11.10 8.20 -0.25
C LEU A 121 -12.34 8.98 0.20
N ALA A 122 -13.15 9.48 -0.75
CA ALA A 122 -14.37 10.22 -0.44
C ALA A 122 -15.37 9.37 0.35
N ARG A 123 -15.62 8.11 -0.06
CA ARG A 123 -16.47 7.18 0.69
C ARG A 123 -15.95 6.91 2.09
N SER A 124 -14.63 6.72 2.22
CA SER A 124 -14.02 6.52 3.53
C SER A 124 -14.18 7.74 4.45
N TYR A 125 -14.12 8.94 3.88
CA TYR A 125 -14.33 10.19 4.61
C TYR A 125 -15.81 10.38 4.99
N TYR A 126 -16.75 10.07 4.09
CA TYR A 126 -18.19 10.14 4.43
C TYR A 126 -18.56 9.18 5.57
N GLU A 127 -18.03 7.96 5.58
CA GLU A 127 -18.25 7.05 6.71
C GLU A 127 -17.63 7.56 8.02
N LEU A 128 -16.54 8.34 7.96
CA LEU A 128 -15.95 8.99 9.13
C LEU A 128 -16.92 10.04 9.69
N LEU A 129 -17.53 10.84 8.82
CA LEU A 129 -18.51 11.87 9.19
C LEU A 129 -19.80 11.28 9.79
N GLU A 130 -20.22 10.10 9.32
CA GLU A 130 -21.40 9.39 9.82
C GLU A 130 -21.13 8.54 11.08
N SER A 131 -19.88 8.50 11.57
CA SER A 131 -19.51 7.72 12.75
C SER A 131 -20.25 8.20 14.00
N LYS A 132 -20.82 7.24 14.75
CA LYS A 132 -21.49 7.51 16.04
C LYS A 132 -20.54 8.12 17.08
N GLN A 133 -19.26 7.81 16.98
CA GLN A 133 -18.21 8.44 17.77
C GLN A 133 -17.46 9.41 16.84
N PRO A 134 -17.56 10.73 17.07
CA PRO A 134 -16.92 11.70 16.19
C PRO A 134 -15.40 11.55 16.28
N ILE A 135 -14.77 11.29 15.14
CA ILE A 135 -13.32 11.24 15.02
C ILE A 135 -12.88 12.62 14.54
N LEU A 136 -12.33 13.41 15.46
CA LEU A 136 -11.84 14.74 15.16
C LEU A 136 -10.40 14.63 14.65
N GLY A 137 -10.04 15.50 13.72
CA GLY A 137 -8.71 15.48 13.14
C GLY A 137 -8.71 15.87 11.66
N SER A 138 -7.52 15.78 11.09
CA SER A 138 -7.30 15.80 9.66
C SER A 138 -6.09 14.95 9.35
N SER A 139 -5.97 14.51 8.10
CA SER A 139 -4.79 13.82 7.60
C SER A 139 -4.58 14.14 6.13
N THR A 140 -3.37 13.88 5.66
CA THR A 140 -3.12 13.64 4.22
C THR A 140 -3.69 12.27 3.83
N ALA A 141 -3.76 11.98 2.53
CA ALA A 141 -4.01 10.64 2.05
C ALA A 141 -3.45 10.43 0.65
N CYS A 142 -2.78 9.30 0.41
CA CYS A 142 -2.36 8.85 -0.91
C CYS A 142 -2.78 7.39 -1.10
N VAL A 143 -3.53 7.11 -2.17
CA VAL A 143 -4.00 5.77 -2.52
C VAL A 143 -3.58 5.43 -3.94
N ILE A 144 -3.08 4.23 -4.15
CA ILE A 144 -2.66 3.69 -5.43
C ILE A 144 -3.39 2.38 -5.69
N VAL A 145 -3.97 2.26 -6.88
CA VAL A 145 -4.67 1.07 -7.37
C VAL A 145 -3.91 0.54 -8.58
N LEU A 146 -3.51 -0.73 -8.52
CA LEU A 146 -2.99 -1.49 -9.65
C LEU A 146 -4.10 -2.38 -10.20
N ASN A 147 -4.50 -2.15 -11.45
CA ASN A 147 -5.34 -3.07 -12.19
C ASN A 147 -4.45 -3.99 -13.03
N LYS A 148 -4.43 -5.29 -12.68
CA LYS A 148 -3.55 -6.29 -13.29
C LYS A 148 -3.99 -6.70 -14.69
N GLU A 149 -5.30 -6.63 -14.98
CA GLU A 149 -5.84 -6.94 -16.31
C GLU A 149 -5.41 -5.89 -17.34
N THR A 150 -5.52 -4.61 -16.99
CA THR A 150 -5.15 -3.51 -17.90
C THR A 150 -3.68 -3.11 -17.77
N SER A 151 -2.97 -3.62 -16.75
CA SER A 151 -1.62 -3.17 -16.39
C SER A 151 -1.54 -1.66 -16.13
N SER A 152 -2.63 -1.09 -15.62
CA SER A 152 -2.76 0.35 -15.33
C SER A 152 -2.64 0.63 -13.84
N ILE A 153 -2.07 1.78 -13.51
CA ILE A 153 -2.03 2.34 -12.16
C ILE A 153 -2.94 3.56 -12.13
N TYR A 154 -3.81 3.62 -11.13
CA TYR A 154 -4.61 4.79 -10.79
C TYR A 154 -4.19 5.28 -9.42
N ALA A 155 -4.15 6.59 -9.20
CA ALA A 155 -3.80 7.14 -7.90
C ALA A 155 -4.66 8.34 -7.55
N ALA A 156 -4.88 8.54 -6.26
CA ALA A 156 -5.45 9.76 -5.70
C ALA A 156 -4.57 10.21 -4.54
N ASN A 157 -4.25 11.50 -4.53
CA ASN A 157 -3.43 12.12 -3.50
C ASN A 157 -4.14 13.37 -2.99
N ILE A 158 -4.16 13.55 -1.67
CA ILE A 158 -4.66 14.72 -0.97
C ILE A 158 -3.55 15.12 0.01
N GLY A 159 -2.98 16.29 -0.22
CA GLY A 159 -1.91 16.86 0.59
C GLY A 159 -0.50 16.60 0.07
N ASP A 160 0.45 16.46 0.99
CA ASP A 160 1.90 16.33 0.73
C ASP A 160 2.42 14.91 0.92
N SER A 161 1.52 13.95 1.15
CA SER A 161 1.79 12.56 0.79
C SER A 161 2.03 12.44 -0.71
N GLY A 162 2.56 11.30 -1.15
CA GLY A 162 2.83 11.14 -2.56
C GLY A 162 3.42 9.79 -2.92
N PHE A 163 3.67 9.63 -4.22
CA PHE A 163 4.25 8.43 -4.78
C PHE A 163 5.16 8.75 -5.96
N VAL A 164 6.07 7.82 -6.22
CA VAL A 164 6.99 7.87 -7.36
C VAL A 164 6.93 6.53 -8.07
N VAL A 165 6.84 6.56 -9.40
CA VAL A 165 6.95 5.38 -10.24
C VAL A 165 8.34 5.34 -10.84
N VAL A 166 9.10 4.31 -10.49
CA VAL A 166 10.45 4.07 -11.01
C VAL A 166 10.41 2.88 -11.96
N ARG A 167 10.97 3.03 -13.16
CA ARG A 167 11.06 1.99 -14.17
C ARG A 167 12.45 2.02 -14.80
N LYS A 168 13.13 0.87 -14.82
CA LYS A 168 14.51 0.73 -15.35
C LYS A 168 15.52 1.72 -14.73
N GLY A 169 15.37 2.01 -13.44
CA GLY A 169 16.24 2.95 -12.71
C GLY A 169 15.88 4.42 -12.88
N GLU A 170 14.85 4.76 -13.67
CA GLU A 170 14.43 6.14 -13.91
C GLU A 170 13.07 6.45 -13.30
N VAL A 171 12.89 7.68 -12.82
CA VAL A 171 11.60 8.18 -12.37
C VAL A 171 10.74 8.51 -13.59
N VAL A 172 9.73 7.70 -13.85
CA VAL A 172 8.79 7.90 -14.97
C VAL A 172 7.56 8.70 -14.56
N HIS A 173 7.27 8.79 -13.27
CA HIS A 173 6.20 9.61 -12.72
C HIS A 173 6.47 9.96 -11.25
N ARG A 174 6.05 11.16 -10.86
CA ARG A 174 6.03 11.63 -9.47
C ARG A 174 4.70 12.34 -9.25
N SER A 175 4.02 12.03 -8.16
CA SER A 175 2.82 12.77 -7.76
C SER A 175 3.15 14.24 -7.54
N SER A 176 2.28 15.14 -8.00
CA SER A 176 2.34 16.54 -7.60
C SER A 176 1.98 16.66 -6.11
N GLU A 177 2.85 17.29 -5.33
CA GLU A 177 2.52 17.71 -3.98
C GLU A 177 1.42 18.77 -4.03
N GLN A 178 0.36 18.57 -3.25
CA GLN A 178 -0.71 19.56 -3.10
C GLN A 178 -0.48 20.29 -1.78
N GLN A 179 0.17 21.46 -1.85
CA GLN A 179 0.46 22.32 -0.70
C GLN A 179 -0.04 23.75 -0.94
N HIS A 180 -0.56 24.40 0.10
CA HIS A 180 -0.77 25.85 0.12
C HIS A 180 0.55 26.60 0.37
N TYR A 181 1.37 26.08 1.29
CA TYR A 181 2.71 26.56 1.67
C TYR A 181 3.55 25.40 2.19
N PHE A 182 4.85 25.61 2.43
CA PHE A 182 5.74 24.62 3.06
C PHE A 182 5.11 24.09 4.36
N ASN A 183 4.97 22.75 4.46
CA ASN A 183 4.35 22.08 5.61
C ASN A 183 2.86 22.41 5.83
N THR A 184 2.16 22.90 4.79
CA THR A 184 0.70 23.15 4.77
C THR A 184 0.06 22.44 3.57
N PRO A 185 -0.09 21.11 3.60
CA PRO A 185 -0.76 20.37 2.54
C PRO A 185 -2.23 20.79 2.38
N PHE A 186 -2.81 20.61 1.19
CA PHE A 186 -4.26 20.53 1.04
C PHE A 186 -4.77 19.37 1.90
N GLN A 187 -5.69 19.63 2.80
CA GLN A 187 -6.20 18.64 3.74
C GLN A 187 -7.70 18.50 3.55
N SER A 188 -8.23 17.31 3.76
CA SER A 188 -9.68 17.10 3.88
C SER A 188 -10.18 17.77 5.16
N HIS A 189 -10.45 19.08 5.10
CA HIS A 189 -11.18 19.84 6.10
C HIS A 189 -12.62 20.08 5.62
N LEU A 190 -13.51 20.43 6.56
CA LEU A 190 -14.97 20.62 6.40
C LEU A 190 -15.41 21.53 5.23
N GLN A 191 -14.50 22.25 4.56
CA GLN A 191 -14.83 23.33 3.62
C GLN A 191 -14.27 23.21 2.20
N ASP A 192 -13.39 22.25 1.89
CA ASP A 192 -12.62 22.27 0.63
C ASP A 192 -13.01 21.20 -0.41
N ILE A 193 -14.19 20.60 -0.31
CA ILE A 193 -14.73 19.69 -1.34
C ILE A 193 -16.05 20.25 -1.87
N LEU A 194 -15.94 21.34 -2.64
CA LEU A 194 -16.82 21.58 -3.76
C LEU A 194 -15.98 21.32 -5.02
N VAL A 195 -16.37 20.28 -5.76
CA VAL A 195 -15.95 20.07 -7.15
C VAL A 195 -16.49 21.21 -8.00
#